data_AF-A0A6I4UNS3-F1
#
_entry.id   AF-A0A6I4UNS3-F1
#
_cell.length_a   1.000
_cell.length_b   1.000
_cell.length_c   1.000
_cell.angle_alpha   90.00
_cell.angle_beta   90.00
_cell.angle_gamma   90.00
#
_symmetry.space_group_name_H-M   'P 1'
#
loop_
_entity.id
_entity.type
_entity.pdbx_description
1 polymer ?
#
loop_
_entity_poly.entity_id
_entity_poly.type
_entity_poly.pdbx_seq_one_letter_code
_entity_poly.pdbx_strand_id
1 'polypeptide(L)'
;MSEAARAFAAAAEGLVGTPFRFRGRDAATGLDCVGLVAAALRAAGRTVPAVPAYSMRQRDFGAQLGSAVLAGFLEAGGAAEAGDLLLVRAGPGQVHLLVVGTGCKLIHAHAGLGRVVATPPPCPWPIERHWRLE
;
A
#
# COMPACT_ATOMS: atom_id res chain seq x y z
N MET A 1 6.16 15.20 -8.29
CA MET A 1 5.03 14.59 -7.55
C MET A 1 3.72 15.24 -7.98
N SER A 2 2.76 14.47 -8.50
CA SER A 2 1.43 14.99 -8.84
C SER A 2 0.60 15.31 -7.59
N GLU A 3 -0.47 16.09 -7.75
CA GLU A 3 -1.40 16.36 -6.65
C GLU A 3 -2.02 15.09 -6.09
N ALA A 4 -2.26 14.10 -6.95
CA ALA A 4 -2.79 12.81 -6.57
C ALA A 4 -1.83 11.98 -5.72
N ALA A 5 -0.56 11.90 -6.14
CA ALA A 5 0.49 11.24 -5.35
C ALA A 5 0.61 11.86 -3.96
N ARG A 6 0.57 13.20 -3.87
CA ARG A 6 0.58 13.92 -2.60
C ARG A 6 -0.63 13.60 -1.74
N ALA A 7 -1.83 13.64 -2.32
CA ALA A 7 -3.07 13.32 -1.60
C ALA A 7 -3.10 11.86 -1.12
N PHE A 8 -2.62 10.93 -1.94
CA PHE A 8 -2.52 9.51 -1.61
C PHE A 8 -1.54 9.26 -0.45
N ALA A 9 -0.36 9.89 -0.49
CA ALA A 9 0.61 9.83 0.60
C ALA A 9 0.03 10.36 1.91
N ALA A 10 -0.56 11.56 1.88
CA ALA A 10 -1.15 12.19 3.06
C ALA A 10 -2.33 11.38 3.62
N ALA A 11 -3.16 10.80 2.74
CA ALA A 11 -4.26 9.93 3.16
C ALA A 11 -3.75 8.65 3.83
N ALA A 12 -2.69 8.03 3.31
CA ALA A 12 -2.08 6.88 3.96
C ALA A 12 -1.50 7.24 5.34
N GLU A 13 -0.88 8.42 5.48
CA GLU A 13 -0.36 8.90 6.77
C GLU A 13 -1.48 9.08 7.80
N GLY A 14 -2.61 9.63 7.38
CA GLY A 14 -3.79 9.78 8.24
C GLY A 14 -4.40 8.45 8.72
N LEU A 15 -4.04 7.33 8.09
CA LEU A 15 -4.52 5.99 8.47
C LEU A 15 -3.60 5.29 9.47
N VAL A 16 -2.44 5.86 9.81
CA VAL A 16 -1.55 5.30 10.84
C VAL A 16 -2.29 5.16 12.16
N GLY A 17 -2.18 3.99 12.80
CA GLY A 17 -2.92 3.63 14.00
C GLY A 17 -4.20 2.84 13.75
N THR A 18 -4.75 2.84 12.53
CA THR A 18 -5.94 2.04 12.17
C THR A 18 -5.72 0.55 12.50
N PRO A 19 -6.67 -0.15 13.17
CA PRO A 19 -6.53 -1.55 13.49
C PRO A 19 -6.27 -2.43 12.26
N PHE A 20 -5.52 -3.51 12.44
CA PHE A 20 -5.33 -4.50 11.39
C PHE A 20 -6.54 -5.44 11.32
N ARG A 21 -7.05 -5.65 10.11
CA ARG A 21 -8.04 -6.68 9.83
C ARG A 21 -7.72 -7.32 8.49
N PHE A 22 -7.46 -8.63 8.46
CA PHE A 22 -7.27 -9.34 7.19
C PHE A 22 -8.49 -9.18 6.29
N ARG A 23 -8.27 -8.76 5.04
CA ARG A 23 -9.30 -8.34 4.07
C ARG A 23 -10.18 -7.18 4.53
N GLY A 24 -9.73 -6.41 5.52
CA GLY A 24 -10.40 -5.21 6.01
C GLY A 24 -10.42 -4.11 4.94
N ARG A 25 -11.53 -3.38 4.82
CA ARG A 25 -11.75 -2.34 3.80
C ARG A 25 -12.31 -1.04 4.37
N ASP A 26 -12.45 -0.98 5.68
CA ASP A 26 -13.04 0.13 6.41
C ASP A 26 -12.10 0.52 7.57
N ALA A 27 -11.71 1.78 7.63
CA ALA A 27 -10.78 2.28 8.63
C ALA A 27 -11.34 2.18 10.06
N ALA A 28 -12.66 2.18 10.24
CA ALA A 28 -13.27 2.06 11.57
C ALA A 28 -13.15 0.63 12.13
N THR A 29 -13.23 -0.39 11.27
CA THR A 29 -13.22 -1.80 11.67
C THR A 29 -11.90 -2.52 11.37
N GLY A 30 -11.02 -1.86 10.63
CA GLY A 30 -9.64 -2.26 10.39
C GLY A 30 -9.32 -2.52 8.92
N LEU A 31 -8.03 -2.43 8.62
CA LEU A 31 -7.47 -2.53 7.27
C LEU A 31 -6.38 -3.59 7.22
N ASP A 32 -6.21 -4.22 6.06
CA ASP A 32 -4.94 -4.84 5.70
C ASP A 32 -4.20 -3.99 4.66
N CYS A 33 -3.11 -4.50 4.08
CA CYS A 33 -2.28 -3.71 3.18
C CYS A 33 -3.02 -3.27 1.93
N VAL A 34 -3.93 -4.11 1.40
CA VAL A 34 -4.76 -3.74 0.26
C VAL A 34 -5.88 -2.78 0.69
N GLY A 35 -6.45 -3.01 1.88
CA GLY A 35 -7.43 -2.10 2.48
C GLY A 35 -6.89 -0.69 2.69
N LEU A 36 -5.66 -0.57 3.17
CA LEU A 36 -4.94 0.69 3.33
C LEU A 36 -4.82 1.43 2.00
N VAL A 37 -4.33 0.76 0.95
CA VAL A 37 -4.18 1.36 -0.38
C VAL A 37 -5.55 1.79 -0.94
N ALA A 38 -6.56 0.93 -0.82
CA ALA A 38 -7.92 1.26 -1.24
C ALA A 38 -8.49 2.48 -0.48
N ALA A 39 -8.32 2.54 0.84
CA ALA A 39 -8.80 3.65 1.65
C ALA A 39 -8.07 4.96 1.28
N ALA A 40 -6.75 4.91 1.13
CA ALA A 40 -5.95 6.07 0.73
C ALA A 40 -6.28 6.56 -0.68
N LEU A 41 -6.52 5.66 -1.64
CA LEU A 41 -6.98 6.04 -2.99
C LEU A 41 -8.35 6.73 -2.96
N ARG A 42 -9.32 6.19 -2.21
CA ARG A 42 -10.65 6.83 -2.06
C ARG A 42 -10.54 8.23 -1.48
N ALA A 43 -9.73 8.40 -0.44
CA ALA A 43 -9.49 9.69 0.19
C ALA A 43 -8.77 10.67 -0.75
N ALA A 44 -7.93 10.17 -1.67
CA ALA A 44 -7.31 10.95 -2.74
C ALA A 44 -8.22 11.19 -3.96
N GLY A 45 -9.52 10.89 -3.86
CA GLY A 45 -10.50 11.09 -4.93
C GLY A 45 -10.36 10.12 -6.11
N ARG A 46 -9.67 8.99 -5.93
CA ARG A 46 -9.49 7.97 -6.97
C ARG A 46 -10.52 6.85 -6.86
N THR A 47 -10.93 6.33 -8.01
CA THR A 47 -11.74 5.11 -8.09
C THR A 47 -10.90 3.91 -7.69
N VAL A 48 -11.41 3.10 -6.77
CA VAL A 48 -10.76 1.85 -6.38
C VAL A 48 -11.38 0.70 -7.15
N PRO A 49 -10.61 -0.04 -7.95
CA PRO A 49 -11.14 -1.20 -8.66
C PRO A 49 -11.54 -2.32 -7.70
N ALA A 50 -12.32 -3.27 -8.21
CA ALA A 50 -12.71 -4.45 -7.45
C ALA A 50 -11.47 -5.30 -7.14
N VAL A 51 -11.16 -5.47 -5.85
CA VAL A 51 -10.02 -6.27 -5.41
C VAL A 51 -10.42 -7.76 -5.42
N PRO A 52 -9.75 -8.62 -6.21
CA PRO A 52 -10.04 -10.05 -6.21
C PRO A 52 -9.69 -10.68 -4.85
N ALA A 53 -10.28 -11.83 -4.55
CA ALA A 53 -9.96 -12.56 -3.33
C ALA A 53 -8.50 -13.04 -3.36
N TYR A 54 -7.76 -12.77 -2.28
CA TYR A 54 -6.39 -13.26 -2.07
C TYR A 54 -6.25 -13.93 -0.70
N SER A 55 -5.24 -14.77 -0.55
CA SER A 55 -4.89 -15.40 0.73
C SER A 55 -3.68 -14.72 1.39
N MET A 56 -3.40 -15.05 2.66
CA MET A 56 -2.18 -14.57 3.34
C MET A 56 -0.89 -15.22 2.81
N ARG A 57 -1.00 -16.37 2.13
CA ARG A 57 0.16 -17.08 1.54
C ARG A 57 0.01 -17.07 0.03
N GLN A 58 0.68 -16.13 -0.61
CA GLN A 58 0.64 -15.94 -2.05
C GLN A 58 2.06 -15.65 -2.53
N ARG A 59 2.55 -16.46 -3.48
CA ARG A 59 3.92 -16.31 -4.00
C ARG A 59 4.03 -15.16 -5.00
N ASP A 60 2.93 -14.87 -5.69
CA ASP A 60 2.79 -13.82 -6.68
C ASP A 60 1.47 -13.07 -6.45
N PHE A 61 1.57 -11.75 -6.37
CA PHE A 61 0.43 -10.82 -6.30
C PHE A 61 0.38 -9.89 -7.52
N GLY A 62 1.47 -9.82 -8.30
CA GLY A 62 1.71 -8.73 -9.25
C GLY A 62 0.70 -8.74 -10.40
N ALA A 63 0.30 -9.91 -10.88
CA ALA A 63 -0.64 -10.02 -11.99
C ALA A 63 -2.11 -9.78 -11.59
N GLN A 64 -2.53 -10.25 -10.41
CA GLN A 64 -3.94 -10.19 -9.97
C GLN A 64 -4.30 -8.91 -9.22
N LEU A 65 -3.37 -8.37 -8.44
CA LEU A 65 -3.59 -7.09 -7.77
C LEU A 65 -3.18 -5.91 -8.66
N GLY A 66 -2.23 -6.13 -9.58
CA GLY A 66 -1.77 -5.12 -10.53
C GLY A 66 -2.92 -4.50 -11.33
N SER A 67 -3.80 -5.29 -11.93
CA SER A 67 -4.94 -4.70 -12.66
C SER A 67 -5.97 -4.00 -11.76
N ALA A 68 -6.15 -4.48 -10.52
CA ALA A 68 -7.20 -4.04 -9.61
C ALA A 68 -6.80 -2.94 -8.62
N VAL A 69 -5.51 -2.60 -8.51
CA VAL A 69 -5.01 -1.53 -7.64
C VAL A 69 -4.32 -0.44 -8.44
N LEU A 70 -3.88 -0.72 -9.67
CA LEU A 70 -3.10 0.21 -10.50
C LEU A 70 -3.92 1.13 -11.40
N ALA A 71 -5.21 1.35 -11.14
CA ALA A 71 -5.96 2.38 -11.87
C ALA A 71 -5.38 3.78 -11.54
N GLY A 72 -4.43 4.23 -12.36
CA GLY A 72 -3.67 5.49 -12.19
C GLY A 72 -2.20 5.32 -11.78
N PHE A 73 -1.72 4.10 -11.55
CA PHE A 73 -0.32 3.85 -11.22
C PHE A 73 0.48 3.40 -12.45
N LEU A 74 1.69 3.94 -12.62
CA LEU A 74 2.66 3.50 -13.61
C LEU A 74 3.85 2.83 -12.94
N GLU A 75 4.46 1.84 -13.60
CA GLU A 75 5.74 1.26 -13.15
C GLU A 75 6.78 2.38 -13.03
N ALA A 76 7.45 2.42 -11.88
CA ALA A 76 8.44 3.43 -11.55
C ALA A 76 9.79 2.76 -11.26
N GLY A 77 10.85 3.52 -11.48
CA GLY A 77 12.21 3.12 -11.14
C GLY A 77 12.94 4.22 -10.40
N GLY A 78 14.14 3.91 -9.93
CA GLY A 78 14.95 4.85 -9.16
C GLY A 78 14.52 4.95 -7.70
N ALA A 79 14.71 6.12 -7.10
CA ALA A 79 14.40 6.35 -5.70
C ALA A 79 12.89 6.45 -5.48
N ALA A 80 12.40 5.80 -4.42
CA ALA A 80 11.01 5.91 -4.00
C ALA A 80 10.71 7.33 -3.47
N GLU A 81 9.60 7.89 -3.92
CA GLU A 81 9.10 9.22 -3.56
C GLU A 81 7.74 9.12 -2.86
N ALA A 82 7.35 10.19 -2.16
CA ALA A 82 6.03 10.24 -1.54
C ALA A 82 4.91 10.03 -2.57
N GLY A 83 3.98 9.14 -2.24
CA GLY A 83 2.87 8.73 -3.11
C GLY A 83 3.17 7.48 -3.94
N ASP A 84 4.38 6.95 -3.88
CA ASP A 84 4.71 5.69 -4.53
C ASP A 84 4.12 4.50 -3.77
N LEU A 85 3.84 3.44 -4.51
CA LEU A 85 3.37 2.15 -4.00
C LEU A 85 4.46 1.10 -4.24
N LEU A 86 4.84 0.40 -3.18
CA LEU A 86 5.84 -0.66 -3.23
C LEU A 86 5.19 -2.01 -2.95
N LEU A 87 5.52 -3.01 -3.78
CA LEU A 87 5.29 -4.42 -3.45
C LEU A 87 6.61 -5.00 -2.96
N VAL A 88 6.60 -5.62 -1.78
CA VAL A 88 7.80 -6.24 -1.20
C VAL A 88 7.57 -7.70 -0.86
N ARG A 89 8.66 -8.44 -0.72
CA ARG A 89 8.67 -9.79 -0.17
C ARG A 89 8.88 -9.76 1.35
N ALA A 90 7.80 -9.76 2.12
CA ALA A 90 7.85 -9.77 3.58
C ALA A 90 8.27 -11.14 4.17
N GLY A 91 8.24 -12.20 3.37
CA GLY A 91 8.69 -13.54 3.74
C GLY A 91 8.45 -14.57 2.63
N PRO A 92 8.80 -15.86 2.84
CA PRO A 92 8.54 -16.92 1.88
C PRO A 92 7.03 -17.03 1.55
N GLY A 93 6.66 -16.72 0.31
CA GLY A 93 5.26 -16.70 -0.12
C GLY A 93 4.41 -15.63 0.57
N GLN A 94 5.03 -14.56 1.07
CA GLN A 94 4.36 -13.43 1.69
C GLN A 94 4.81 -12.15 0.99
N VAL A 95 3.89 -11.58 0.22
CA VAL A 95 4.06 -10.29 -0.43
C VAL A 95 3.22 -9.25 0.30
N HIS A 96 3.67 -8.00 0.26
CA HIS A 96 3.11 -6.95 1.10
C HIS A 96 3.18 -5.59 0.41
N LEU A 97 2.14 -4.77 0.59
CA LEU A 97 2.09 -3.42 0.02
C LEU A 97 2.49 -2.38 1.05
N LEU A 98 3.25 -1.39 0.59
CA LEU A 98 3.62 -0.20 1.37
C LEU A 98 3.36 1.04 0.55
N VAL A 99 2.76 2.04 1.18
CA VAL A 99 2.64 3.39 0.62
C VAL A 99 3.81 4.21 1.13
N VAL A 100 4.49 4.90 0.22
CA VAL A 100 5.58 5.82 0.58
C VAL A 100 4.96 7.15 0.99
N GLY A 101 5.09 7.49 2.27
CA GLY A 101 4.65 8.75 2.86
C GLY A 101 5.65 9.89 2.64
N THR A 102 5.32 11.04 3.21
CA THR A 102 6.25 12.18 3.30
C THR A 102 7.49 11.80 4.12
N GLY A 103 8.65 12.37 3.74
CA GLY A 103 9.94 12.00 4.34
C GLY A 103 10.33 10.53 4.13
N CYS A 104 9.79 9.89 3.08
CA CYS A 104 10.08 8.50 2.69
C CYS A 104 9.73 7.44 3.76
N LYS A 105 8.81 7.74 4.68
CA LYS A 105 8.28 6.76 5.62
C LYS A 105 7.47 5.71 4.87
N LEU A 106 7.55 4.45 5.31
CA LEU A 106 6.89 3.33 4.68
C LEU A 106 5.64 2.97 5.48
N ILE A 107 4.47 3.31 4.93
CA ILE A 107 3.19 3.16 5.60
C ILE A 107 2.56 1.85 5.19
N HIS A 108 2.22 1.01 6.16
CA HIS A 108 1.65 -0.29 5.88
C HIS A 108 0.82 -0.86 7.02
N ALA A 109 -0.21 -1.64 6.69
CA ALA A 109 -0.99 -2.40 7.67
C ALA A 109 -0.20 -3.63 8.14
N HIS A 110 0.28 -3.62 9.38
CA HIS A 110 1.17 -4.65 9.91
C HIS A 110 0.39 -5.67 10.74
N ALA A 111 0.30 -6.92 10.26
CA ALA A 111 -0.41 -7.99 10.95
C ALA A 111 0.13 -8.26 12.37
N GLY A 112 1.45 -8.42 12.51
CA GLY A 112 2.09 -8.67 13.82
C GLY A 112 1.95 -7.54 14.85
N LEU A 113 1.84 -6.28 14.43
CA LEU A 113 1.62 -5.13 15.32
C LEU A 113 0.13 -4.77 15.47
N GLY A 114 -0.75 -5.47 14.75
CA GLY A 114 -2.20 -5.31 14.84
C GLY A 114 -2.73 -3.96 14.33
N ARG A 115 -1.97 -3.19 13.55
CA ARG A 115 -2.37 -1.86 13.06
C ARG A 115 -1.58 -1.37 11.85
N VAL A 116 -2.04 -0.29 11.23
CA VAL A 116 -1.27 0.52 10.28
C VAL A 116 -0.15 1.25 11.00
N VAL A 117 1.06 1.17 10.47
CA VAL A 117 2.27 1.78 11.02
C VAL A 117 3.03 2.55 9.96
N ALA A 118 3.85 3.49 10.40
CA ALA A 118 4.85 4.16 9.57
C ALA A 118 6.24 3.69 9.98
N THR A 119 6.90 2.94 9.11
CA THR A 119 8.24 2.39 9.32
C THR A 119 9.27 3.33 8.68
N PRO A 120 10.36 3.72 9.37
CA PRO A 120 11.38 4.57 8.78
C PRO A 120 12.13 3.82 7.66
N PRO A 121 12.66 4.53 6.65
CA PRO A 121 13.55 3.92 5.66
C PRO A 121 14.88 3.49 6.31
N PRO A 122 15.63 2.54 5.72
CA PRO A 122 15.35 1.87 4.44
C PRO A 122 14.24 0.82 4.55
N CYS A 123 13.71 0.38 3.40
CA CYS A 123 12.76 -0.73 3.38
C CYS A 123 13.41 -2.00 3.93
N PRO A 124 12.84 -2.65 4.96
CA PRO A 124 13.44 -3.82 5.56
C PRO A 124 13.26 -5.09 4.71
N TRP A 125 12.54 -5.00 3.59
CA TRP A 125 12.20 -6.12 2.71
C TRP A 125 12.67 -5.87 1.27
N PRO A 126 12.99 -6.93 0.51
CA PRO A 126 13.24 -6.80 -0.93
C PRO A 126 12.02 -6.22 -1.65
N ILE A 127 12.23 -5.16 -2.43
CA ILE A 127 11.20 -4.56 -3.29
C ILE A 127 11.12 -5.38 -4.58
N GLU A 128 9.94 -5.88 -4.91
CA GLU A 128 9.66 -6.64 -6.14
C GLU A 128 9.11 -5.76 -7.25
N ARG A 129 8.30 -4.77 -6.88
CA ARG A 129 7.67 -3.82 -7.80
C ARG A 129 7.55 -2.46 -7.16
N HIS A 130 7.60 -1.44 -8.00
CA HIS A 130 7.53 -0.04 -7.61
C HIS A 130 6.62 0.66 -8.60
N TRP A 131 5.60 1.33 -8.10
CA TRP A 131 4.71 2.13 -8.92
C TRP A 131 4.59 3.54 -8.38
N ARG A 132 4.29 4.48 -9.29
CA ARG A 132 4.02 5.88 -9.00
C ARG A 132 2.64 6.26 -9.46
N LEU A 133 1.91 6.97 -8.61
CA LEU A 133 0.58 7.50 -8.95
C LEU A 133 0.76 8.78 -9.78
N GLU A 134 0.14 8.83 -10.96
CA GLU A 134 0.04 10.06 -11.77
C GLU A 134 -1.27 10.81 -11.49
#